data_AF-V5YQS0-F1
#
_entry.id   AF-V5YQS0-F1
#
_cell.length_a   1.000
_cell.length_b   1.000
_cell.length_c   1.000
_cell.angle_alpha   90.00
_cell.angle_beta   90.00
_cell.angle_gamma   90.00
#
_symmetry.space_group_name_H-M   'P 1'
#
loop_
_entity.id
_entity.type
_entity.pdbx_description
1 polymer ?
#
loop_
_entity_poly.entity_id
_entity_poly.type
_entity_poly.pdbx_seq_one_letter_code
_entity_poly.pdbx_strand_id
1 'polypeptide(L)'
;MMGKAAIVATVGWLVWTGFANTPCERVYRSAAPVRASFDVLRWVSKNFISSEAKLDQIEWSIEADAVTQRYTGQLLYGSSFSPRNCSE
;
A
#
# COMPACT_ATOMS: atom_id res chain seq x y z
N MET A 1 1.41 19.98 15.32
CA MET A 1 2.62 19.52 14.61
C MET A 1 2.36 18.32 13.71
N MET A 2 1.47 17.38 14.08
CA MET A 2 1.11 16.18 13.29
C MET A 2 0.74 16.46 11.81
N GLY A 3 -0.05 17.51 11.53
CA GLY A 3 -0.49 17.81 10.17
C GLY A 3 0.65 18.16 9.19
N LYS A 4 1.72 18.81 9.66
CA LYS A 4 2.87 19.14 8.80
C LYS A 4 3.70 17.90 8.45
N ALA A 5 3.87 16.99 9.40
CA ALA A 5 4.57 15.72 9.18
C ALA A 5 3.81 14.82 8.19
N ALA A 6 2.48 14.75 8.33
CA ALA A 6 1.63 14.03 7.38
C ALA A 6 1.76 14.60 5.96
N ILE A 7 1.72 15.93 5.80
CA ILE A 7 1.90 16.58 4.49
C ILE A 7 3.28 16.25 3.90
N VAL A 8 4.35 16.35 4.67
CA VAL A 8 5.71 16.02 4.19
C VAL A 8 5.80 14.55 3.78
N ALA A 9 5.22 13.63 4.55
CA ALA A 9 5.18 12.22 4.21
C ALA A 9 4.38 11.96 2.93
N THR A 10 3.21 12.60 2.78
CA THR A 10 2.39 12.48 1.56
C THR A 10 3.11 13.05 0.35
N VAL A 11 3.70 14.24 0.45
CA VAL A 11 4.45 14.85 -0.67
C VAL A 11 5.68 14.01 -1.02
N GLY A 12 6.44 13.56 -0.02
CA GLY A 12 7.58 12.67 -0.23
C GLY A 12 7.19 11.36 -0.90
N TRP A 13 6.06 10.76 -0.49
CA TRP A 13 5.50 9.57 -1.11
C TRP A 13 5.10 9.82 -2.57
N LEU A 14 4.38 10.92 -2.86
CA LEU A 14 3.99 11.28 -4.21
C LEU A 14 5.22 11.48 -5.12
N VAL A 15 6.23 12.19 -4.65
CA VAL A 15 7.50 12.36 -5.37
C VAL A 15 8.15 11.00 -5.63
N TRP A 16 8.31 10.18 -4.59
CA TRP A 16 8.92 8.85 -4.72
C TRP A 16 8.14 7.93 -5.67
N THR A 17 6.82 8.00 -5.69
CA THR A 17 5.99 7.25 -6.66
C THR A 17 6.15 7.79 -8.08
N GLY A 18 6.16 9.10 -8.28
CA GLY A 18 6.33 9.72 -9.61
C GLY A 18 7.67 9.41 -10.26
N PHE A 19 8.73 9.26 -9.46
CA PHE A 19 10.08 8.88 -9.92
C PHE A 19 10.26 7.39 -10.21
N ALA A 20 9.23 6.54 -10.10
CA ALA A 20 9.36 5.15 -10.54
C ALA A 20 9.48 5.08 -12.08
N ASN A 21 10.47 4.31 -12.54
CA ASN A 21 10.81 4.20 -13.97
C ASN A 21 9.87 3.27 -14.72
N THR A 22 9.30 2.28 -14.03
CA THR A 22 8.39 1.30 -14.65
C THR A 22 6.95 1.46 -14.14
N PRO A 23 5.95 1.08 -14.96
CA PRO A 23 4.54 1.09 -14.55
C PRO A 23 4.28 0.23 -13.31
N CYS A 24 4.90 -0.95 -13.28
CA CYS A 24 4.84 -1.89 -12.18
C CYS A 24 5.37 -1.28 -10.87
N GLU A 25 6.51 -0.61 -10.94
CA GLU A 25 7.10 0.01 -9.77
C GLU A 25 6.29 1.20 -9.27
N ARG A 26 5.66 1.99 -10.16
CA ARG A 26 4.73 3.06 -9.76
C ARG A 26 3.54 2.51 -8.98
N VAL A 27 2.92 1.45 -9.50
CA VAL A 27 1.77 0.81 -8.85
C VAL A 27 2.19 0.19 -7.51
N TYR A 28 3.34 -0.48 -7.45
CA TYR A 28 3.85 -1.03 -6.21
C TYR A 28 4.14 0.04 -5.15
N ARG A 29 4.75 1.17 -5.53
CA ARG A 29 5.01 2.31 -4.64
C ARG A 29 3.72 3.03 -4.24
N SER A 30 2.68 3.01 -5.08
CA SER A 30 1.38 3.62 -4.77
C SER A 30 0.64 2.91 -3.63
N ALA A 31 0.89 1.62 -3.42
CA ALA A 31 0.27 0.87 -2.32
C ALA A 31 1.02 1.01 -0.98
N ALA A 32 2.15 1.73 -0.95
CA ALA A 32 2.94 1.93 0.25
C ALA A 32 2.18 2.52 1.47
N PRO A 33 1.24 3.49 1.31
CA PRO A 33 0.47 4.01 2.44
C PRO A 33 -0.46 2.95 3.05
N VAL A 34 -1.00 2.06 2.20
CA VAL A 34 -1.84 0.95 2.65
C VAL A 34 -1.00 -0.01 3.49
N ARG A 35 0.16 -0.44 3.00
CA ARG A 35 1.09 -1.27 3.78
C ARG A 35 1.49 -0.64 5.11
N ALA A 36 1.80 0.66 5.11
CA ALA A 36 2.13 1.39 6.34
C ALA A 36 0.94 1.40 7.33
N SER A 37 -0.29 1.55 6.84
CA SER A 37 -1.49 1.47 7.67
C SER A 37 -1.64 0.08 8.31
N PHE A 38 -1.38 -0.98 7.54
CA PHE A 38 -1.39 -2.35 8.04
C PHE A 38 -0.27 -2.65 9.02
N ASP A 39 0.92 -2.07 8.86
CA ASP A 39 2.01 -2.20 9.84
C ASP A 39 1.64 -1.54 11.17
N VAL A 40 1.00 -0.37 11.13
CA VAL A 40 0.46 0.30 12.34
C VAL A 40 -0.61 -0.57 12.98
N LEU A 41 -1.56 -1.07 12.19
CA LEU A 41 -2.59 -1.99 12.67
C LEU A 41 -1.99 -3.27 13.26
N ARG A 42 -0.90 -3.81 12.68
CA ARG A 42 -0.16 -4.98 13.18
C ARG A 42 0.59 -4.68 14.47
N TRP A 43 1.11 -3.46 14.62
CA TRP A 43 1.71 -3.02 15.88
C TRP A 43 0.65 -2.86 16.96
N VAL A 44 -0.49 -2.23 16.65
CA VAL A 44 -1.61 -2.07 17.58
C VAL A 44 -2.14 -3.44 18.00
N SER A 45 -2.40 -4.34 17.04
CA SER A 45 -2.90 -5.68 17.34
C SER A 45 -1.92 -6.45 18.21
N LYS A 46 -0.61 -6.40 17.93
CA LYS A 46 0.42 -7.05 18.77
C LYS A 46 0.42 -6.54 20.21
N ASN A 47 0.14 -5.25 20.45
CA ASN A 47 0.19 -4.66 21.78
C ASN A 47 -1.15 -4.69 22.52
N PHE A 48 -2.28 -4.77 21.81
CA PHE A 48 -3.61 -4.59 22.38
C PHE A 48 -4.60 -5.76 22.14
N ILE A 49 -4.35 -6.69 21.21
CA ILE A 49 -5.33 -7.72 20.79
C ILE A 49 -4.72 -9.14 20.66
N SER A 50 -5.49 -10.17 21.04
CA SER A 50 -5.12 -11.60 21.03
C SER A 50 -4.90 -12.21 19.63
N SER A 51 -4.19 -13.33 19.57
CA SER A 51 -3.61 -14.01 18.39
C SER A 51 -4.56 -14.35 17.23
N GLU A 52 -5.87 -14.52 17.46
CA GLU A 52 -6.83 -14.82 16.38
C GLU A 52 -6.99 -13.63 15.41
N ALA A 53 -6.91 -12.40 15.92
CA ALA A 53 -6.94 -11.20 15.09
C ALA A 53 -5.67 -11.03 14.22
N LYS A 54 -4.60 -11.80 14.47
CA LYS A 54 -3.36 -11.70 13.66
C LYS A 54 -3.46 -12.41 12.32
N LEU A 55 -4.17 -13.54 12.25
CA LEU A 55 -4.32 -14.29 11.00
C LEU A 55 -5.24 -13.54 10.04
N ASP A 56 -6.40 -13.11 10.54
CA ASP A 56 -7.37 -12.31 9.77
C ASP A 56 -6.76 -10.99 9.27
N GLN A 57 -5.91 -10.37 10.08
CA GLN A 57 -5.22 -9.13 9.71
C GLN A 57 -4.13 -9.34 8.64
N ILE A 58 -3.47 -10.50 8.59
CA ILE A 58 -2.52 -10.80 7.51
C ILE A 58 -3.27 -11.00 6.20
N GLU A 59 -4.37 -11.75 6.22
CA GLU A 59 -5.22 -11.96 5.06
C GLU A 59 -5.74 -10.62 4.50
N TRP A 60 -6.30 -9.78 5.38
CA TRP A 60 -6.80 -8.46 4.99
C TRP A 60 -5.69 -7.54 4.45
N SER A 61 -4.46 -7.65 4.96
CA SER A 61 -3.33 -6.85 4.47
C SER A 61 -2.89 -7.21 3.06
N ILE A 62 -2.92 -8.51 2.73
CA ILE A 62 -2.55 -9.01 1.41
C ILE A 62 -3.64 -8.66 0.40
N GLU A 63 -4.90 -8.86 0.79
CA GLU A 63 -6.03 -8.52 -0.08
C GLU A 63 -6.10 -7.02 -0.36
N ALA A 64 -5.97 -6.19 0.67
CA ALA A 64 -6.01 -4.74 0.50
C ALA A 64 -4.84 -4.20 -0.34
N ASP A 65 -3.63 -4.76 -0.20
CA ASP A 65 -2.50 -4.40 -1.06
C ASP A 65 -2.78 -4.79 -2.53
N ALA A 66 -3.27 -6.00 -2.77
CA ALA A 66 -3.60 -6.48 -4.12
C ALA A 66 -4.74 -5.65 -4.77
N VAL A 67 -5.78 -5.33 -4.01
CA VAL A 67 -6.90 -4.48 -4.46
C VAL A 67 -6.40 -3.08 -4.76
N THR A 68 -5.57 -2.49 -3.91
CA THR A 68 -5.03 -1.14 -4.11
C THR A 68 -4.15 -1.08 -5.35
N GLN A 69 -3.26 -2.06 -5.53
CA GLN A 69 -2.42 -2.13 -6.72
C GLN A 69 -3.26 -2.31 -7.99
N ARG A 70 -4.30 -3.15 -7.95
CA ARG A 70 -5.20 -3.33 -9.09
C ARG A 70 -5.97 -2.04 -9.39
N TYR A 71 -6.53 -1.40 -8.38
CA TYR A 71 -7.28 -0.15 -8.53
C TYR A 71 -6.39 0.97 -9.09
N THR A 72 -5.22 1.20 -8.49
CA THR A 72 -4.29 2.24 -8.98
C THR A 72 -3.75 1.92 -10.37
N GLY A 73 -3.47 0.65 -10.63
CA GLY A 73 -3.08 0.18 -11.96
C GLY A 73 -4.15 0.47 -13.01
N GLN A 74 -5.42 0.19 -12.69
CA GLN A 74 -6.54 0.49 -13.57
C GLN A 74 -6.78 1.99 -13.76
N LEU A 75 -6.59 2.78 -12.70
CA LEU A 75 -6.72 4.24 -12.76
C LEU A 75 -5.65 4.88 -13.65
N LEU A 76 -4.41 4.39 -13.59
CA LEU A 76 -3.27 4.96 -14.32
C LEU A 76 -3.11 4.41 -15.74
N TYR A 77 -3.41 3.13 -15.95
CA TYR A 77 -3.08 2.41 -17.19
C TYR A 77 -4.31 1.75 -17.85
N GLY A 78 -5.50 1.90 -17.27
CA GLY A 78 -6.74 1.34 -17.80
C GLY A 78 -7.02 -0.10 -17.38
N SER A 79 -8.18 -0.62 -17.78
CA SER A 79 -8.72 -1.91 -17.31
C SER A 79 -7.89 -3.14 -17.72
N SER A 80 -6.95 -3.01 -18.66
CA SER A 80 -6.05 -4.07 -19.13
C SER A 80 -4.82 -4.27 -18.24
N PHE A 81 -4.56 -3.38 -17.28
CA PHE A 81 -3.40 -3.49 -16.41
C PHE A 81 -3.63 -4.56 -15.31
N SER A 82 -2.71 -5.53 -15.24
CA SER A 82 -2.70 -6.57 -14.20
C SER A 82 -1.40 -6.49 -13.40
N PRO A 83 -1.47 -6.20 -12.07
CA PRO A 83 -0.30 -6.22 -11.21
C PRO A 83 0.41 -7.58 -11.15
N ARG A 84 -0.29 -8.68 -11.51
CA ARG A 84 0.29 -10.03 -11.52
C ARG A 84 1.35 -10.24 -12.60
N ASN A 85 1.33 -9.45 -13.67
CA ASN A 85 2.35 -9.51 -14.73
C ASN A 85 3.63 -8.73 -14.37
N CYS A 86 3.70 -8.19 -13.14
CA CYS A 86 4.84 -7.46 -12.63
C CYS A 86 5.75 -8.31 -11.72
N SER A 87 5.37 -9.56 -11.44
CA SER A 87 6.23 -10.57 -10.78
C SER A 87 6.91 -11.42 -11.85
N GLU A 88 7.95 -10.87 -12.48
CA GLU A 88 8.98 -11.63 -13.21
C GLU A 88 10.32 -11.44 -12.51
#